data_AF-A0A2V6CG24-F1
#
_entry.id   AF-A0A2V6CG24-F1
#
_cell.length_a   1.000
_cell.length_b   1.000
_cell.length_c   1.000
_cell.angle_alpha   90.00
_cell.angle_beta   90.00
_cell.angle_gamma   90.00
#
_symmetry.space_group_name_H-M   'P 1'
#
loop_
_entity.id
_entity.type
_entity.pdbx_description
1 polymer ?
#
loop_
_entity_poly.entity_id
_entity_poly.type
_entity_poly.pdbx_seq_one_letter_code
_entity_poly.pdbx_strand_id
1 'polypeptide(L)'
;MKKKSTSQSAFFNLRVLIGLFVALAGVSVALFATAKPARPTSPQARQKYKVTTQSAWDPLVPAAFDCSKIHELGIDRQENLRAGAIMIFCGLSEGGKAVSGGKQHFSKLVKSLTAPLAYGSTDVDLITGTETFPNVTQSETFTTANPDNLLEIGAAYNDSRGRNFNPINISGASFSTDGGATFTRLTKANGQSPFDNTFGDPVLLYNKPSGTWFTVWLDGACGGQGLGGYKSATPEDPNSWTHFCVFNEGSADRESGWADNNPSSPHFGNMYV
;
A
#
# COMPACT_ATOMS: atom_id res chain seq x y z
N MET A 1 -0.91 -73.37 20.61
CA MET A 1 -0.81 -71.91 20.88
C MET A 1 -2.02 -71.21 20.26
N LYS A 2 -2.93 -70.64 21.08
CA LYS A 2 -4.13 -69.91 20.61
C LYS A 2 -3.77 -68.44 20.39
N LYS A 3 -3.94 -67.92 19.17
CA LYS A 3 -3.81 -66.48 18.87
C LYS A 3 -5.11 -65.76 19.27
N LYS A 4 -5.02 -64.76 20.16
CA LYS A 4 -6.08 -63.79 20.43
C LYS A 4 -6.02 -62.68 19.37
N SER A 5 -7.15 -62.40 18.74
CA SER A 5 -7.34 -61.23 17.87
C SER A 5 -7.85 -60.06 18.72
N THR A 6 -7.14 -58.95 18.70
CA THR A 6 -7.57 -57.67 19.29
C THR A 6 -8.38 -56.90 18.26
N SER A 7 -9.68 -56.78 18.51
CA SER A 7 -10.60 -55.94 17.74
C SER A 7 -10.27 -54.46 17.98
N GLN A 8 -9.86 -53.73 16.94
CA GLN A 8 -9.79 -52.27 16.96
C GLN A 8 -11.14 -51.70 16.52
N SER A 9 -11.92 -51.23 17.49
CA SER A 9 -13.12 -50.44 17.26
C SER A 9 -12.75 -49.11 16.60
N ALA A 10 -13.21 -48.89 15.37
CA ALA A 10 -12.97 -47.69 14.55
C ALA A 10 -13.54 -46.37 15.12
N PHE A 11 -14.23 -46.41 16.27
CA PHE A 11 -14.90 -45.27 16.89
C PHE A 11 -14.01 -44.38 17.77
N PHE A 12 -12.77 -44.79 18.06
CA PHE A 12 -11.83 -44.02 18.90
C PHE A 12 -10.70 -43.35 18.12
N ASN A 13 -10.91 -43.07 16.82
CA ASN A 13 -9.98 -42.23 16.08
C ASN A 13 -10.33 -40.76 16.36
N LEU A 14 -9.50 -40.08 17.16
CA LEU A 14 -9.65 -38.67 17.55
C LEU A 14 -9.96 -37.75 16.36
N ARG A 15 -9.41 -38.07 15.17
CA ARG A 15 -9.66 -37.33 13.93
C ARG A 15 -11.11 -37.44 13.43
N VAL A 16 -11.73 -38.61 13.60
CA VAL A 16 -13.14 -38.85 13.24
C VAL A 16 -14.06 -38.11 14.20
N LEU A 17 -13.72 -38.08 15.49
CA LEU A 17 -14.46 -37.34 16.53
C LEU A 17 -14.43 -35.82 16.28
N ILE A 18 -13.25 -35.26 15.95
CA ILE A 18 -13.11 -33.85 15.58
C ILE A 18 -13.93 -33.51 14.33
N GLY A 19 -13.88 -34.36 13.29
CA GLY A 19 -14.66 -34.18 12.08
C GLY A 19 -16.17 -34.15 12.33
N LEU A 20 -16.67 -35.03 13.21
CA LEU A 20 -18.08 -35.09 13.56
C LEU A 20 -18.55 -33.84 14.31
N PHE A 21 -17.72 -33.31 15.23
CA PHE A 21 -18.02 -32.08 15.96
C PHE A 21 -18.09 -30.85 15.04
N VAL A 22 -17.16 -30.73 14.07
CA VAL A 22 -17.16 -29.64 13.10
C VAL A 22 -18.40 -29.69 12.20
N ALA A 23 -18.79 -30.90 11.75
CA ALA A 23 -19.99 -31.09 10.94
C ALA A 23 -21.28 -30.72 11.71
N LEU A 24 -21.42 -31.17 12.96
CA LEU A 24 -22.59 -30.87 13.80
C LEU A 24 -22.71 -29.37 14.09
N ALA A 25 -21.60 -28.69 14.35
CA ALA A 25 -21.58 -27.25 14.58
C ALA A 25 -22.01 -26.48 13.32
N GLY A 26 -21.54 -26.89 12.14
CA GLY A 26 -21.93 -26.29 10.87
C GLY A 26 -23.43 -26.40 10.57
N VAL A 27 -24.02 -27.58 10.80
CA VAL A 27 -25.46 -27.82 10.61
C VAL A 27 -26.29 -26.99 11.60
N SER A 28 -25.82 -26.88 12.85
CA SER A 28 -26.52 -26.11 13.90
C SER A 28 -26.57 -24.61 13.56
N VAL A 29 -25.49 -24.04 13.04
CA VAL A 29 -25.44 -22.61 12.62
C VAL A 29 -26.32 -22.35 11.39
N ALA A 30 -26.38 -23.28 10.44
CA ALA A 30 -27.25 -23.16 9.27
C ALA A 30 -28.74 -23.09 9.64
N LEU A 31 -29.17 -23.87 10.64
CA LEU A 31 -30.55 -23.87 11.15
C LEU A 31 -30.94 -22.57 11.88
N PHE A 32 -29.99 -21.90 12.54
CA PHE A 32 -30.24 -20.59 13.18
C PHE A 32 -30.31 -19.43 12.17
N ALA A 33 -29.62 -19.53 11.03
CA ALA A 33 -29.62 -18.49 10.00
C ALA A 33 -30.92 -18.41 9.18
N THR A 34 -31.77 -19.44 9.24
CA THR A 34 -33.05 -19.49 8.52
C THR A 34 -34.26 -18.97 9.31
N ALA A 35 -34.09 -18.63 10.59
CA ALA A 35 -35.15 -18.04 11.40
C ALA A 35 -35.30 -16.54 11.08
N LYS A 36 -36.33 -16.17 10.30
CA LYS A 36 -36.69 -14.77 10.01
C LYS A 36 -37.57 -14.21 11.14
N PRO A 37 -37.15 -13.19 11.91
CA PRO A 37 -38.08 -12.39 12.69
C PRO A 37 -38.73 -11.34 11.80
N ALA A 38 -40.07 -11.29 11.80
CA ALA A 38 -40.84 -10.26 11.11
C ALA A 38 -40.57 -8.88 11.74
N ARG A 39 -40.37 -7.85 10.90
CA ARG A 39 -40.33 -6.43 11.32
C ARG A 39 -41.25 -5.62 10.42
N PRO A 40 -42.17 -4.81 10.97
CA PRO A 40 -43.05 -3.97 10.17
C PRO A 40 -42.30 -2.75 9.63
N THR A 41 -42.62 -2.40 8.39
CA THR A 41 -42.21 -1.18 7.69
C THR A 41 -43.17 -0.03 7.98
N SER A 42 -42.65 1.16 8.24
CA SER A 42 -43.30 2.41 7.81
C SER A 42 -42.26 3.53 7.60
N PRO A 43 -42.47 4.41 6.60
CA PRO A 43 -41.47 5.39 6.15
C PRO A 43 -41.73 6.77 6.78
N GLN A 44 -40.68 7.55 7.05
CA GLN A 44 -40.80 9.00 7.13
C GLN A 44 -39.46 9.67 6.78
N ALA A 45 -39.44 10.30 5.61
CA ALA A 45 -38.52 11.36 5.29
C ALA A 45 -38.90 12.62 6.08
N ARG A 46 -37.92 13.28 6.71
CA ARG A 46 -37.89 14.74 6.92
C ARG A 46 -36.47 15.16 7.32
N GLN A 47 -35.94 16.11 6.56
CA GLN A 47 -34.73 16.88 6.84
C GLN A 47 -34.80 17.51 8.25
N LYS A 48 -33.64 17.60 8.91
CA LYS A 48 -33.17 18.76 9.69
C LYS A 48 -31.76 18.45 10.18
N TYR A 49 -30.86 19.42 10.01
CA TYR A 49 -29.48 19.45 10.50
C TYR A 49 -29.28 18.60 11.74
N LYS A 50 -28.62 17.45 11.56
CA LYS A 50 -28.22 16.61 12.67
C LYS A 50 -26.88 17.13 13.14
N VAL A 51 -26.88 17.85 14.26
CA VAL A 51 -25.67 17.96 15.09
C VAL A 51 -25.36 16.53 15.51
N THR A 52 -24.44 15.92 14.78
CA THR A 52 -23.92 14.60 15.12
C THR A 52 -23.10 14.84 16.38
N THR A 53 -23.60 14.39 17.53
CA THR A 53 -22.77 14.14 18.70
C THR A 53 -21.80 13.02 18.32
N GLN A 54 -20.71 13.39 17.63
CA GLN A 54 -19.64 12.48 17.28
C GLN A 54 -18.91 12.08 18.56
N SER A 55 -18.61 10.78 18.61
CA SER A 55 -17.33 10.25 19.08
C SER A 55 -16.24 11.33 19.10
N ALA A 56 -15.68 11.58 20.29
CA ALA A 56 -14.48 12.38 20.59
C ALA A 56 -13.99 13.33 19.47
N TRP A 57 -14.10 14.64 19.73
CA TRP A 57 -13.50 15.71 18.93
C TRP A 57 -12.12 15.31 18.39
N ASP A 58 -11.94 15.32 17.06
CA ASP A 58 -10.66 14.97 16.44
C ASP A 58 -9.57 15.94 16.93
N PRO A 59 -8.48 15.45 17.58
CA PRO A 59 -7.41 16.30 18.11
C PRO A 59 -6.75 17.20 17.05
N LEU A 60 -6.86 16.85 15.77
CA LEU A 60 -6.29 17.62 14.67
C LEU A 60 -7.11 18.88 14.33
N VAL A 61 -8.39 18.93 14.73
CA VAL A 61 -9.28 20.07 14.49
C VAL A 61 -9.13 21.08 15.63
N PRO A 62 -8.73 22.35 15.36
CA PRO A 62 -8.69 23.39 16.38
C PRO A 62 -10.05 23.59 17.05
N ALA A 63 -10.07 23.70 18.38
CA ALA A 63 -11.29 24.00 19.11
C ALA A 63 -11.99 25.24 18.53
N ALA A 64 -13.30 25.12 18.26
CA ALA A 64 -14.12 26.17 17.65
C ALA A 64 -13.62 26.68 16.28
N PHE A 65 -13.03 25.81 15.46
CA PHE A 65 -12.66 26.15 14.08
C PHE A 65 -13.88 26.65 13.28
N ASP A 66 -13.74 27.81 12.62
CA ASP A 66 -14.76 28.41 11.76
C ASP A 66 -14.66 27.84 10.33
N CYS A 67 -15.61 26.98 9.98
CA CYS A 67 -15.69 26.36 8.66
C CYS A 67 -15.82 27.35 7.48
N SER A 68 -16.23 28.60 7.72
CA SER A 68 -16.30 29.62 6.65
C SER A 68 -14.91 30.10 6.20
N LYS A 69 -13.87 29.88 7.00
CA LYS A 69 -12.50 30.35 6.75
C LYS A 69 -11.65 29.40 5.91
N ILE A 70 -12.20 28.28 5.46
CA ILE A 70 -11.46 27.23 4.75
C ILE A 70 -10.71 27.75 3.52
N HIS A 71 -11.40 28.49 2.63
CA HIS A 71 -10.77 29.04 1.43
C HIS A 71 -9.79 30.18 1.73
N GLU A 72 -10.11 31.03 2.72
CA GLU A 72 -9.23 32.13 3.16
C GLU A 72 -7.91 31.60 3.72
N LEU A 73 -7.97 30.50 4.48
CA LEU A 73 -6.81 29.83 5.05
C LEU A 73 -6.17 28.81 4.11
N GLY A 74 -6.72 28.63 2.90
CA GLY A 74 -6.25 27.66 1.90
C GLY A 74 -6.25 26.21 2.40
N ILE A 75 -7.15 25.86 3.32
CA ILE A 75 -7.24 24.51 3.91
C ILE A 75 -7.68 23.49 2.86
N ASP A 76 -8.47 23.93 1.87
CA ASP A 76 -8.91 23.15 0.71
C ASP A 76 -7.78 22.78 -0.27
N ARG A 77 -6.58 23.35 -0.11
CA ARG A 77 -5.40 23.09 -0.96
C ARG A 77 -4.26 22.42 -0.20
N GLN A 78 -4.52 21.98 1.03
CA GLN A 78 -3.52 21.37 1.89
C GLN A 78 -3.76 19.86 2.00
N GLU A 79 -2.71 19.07 1.72
CA GLU A 79 -2.75 17.60 1.76
C GLU A 79 -2.30 17.01 3.11
N ASN A 80 -2.24 17.84 4.17
CA ASN A 80 -1.84 17.36 5.51
C ASN A 80 -3.04 16.82 6.31
N LEU A 81 -2.76 15.93 7.27
CA LEU A 81 -3.80 15.27 8.08
C LEU A 81 -4.73 16.24 8.81
N ARG A 82 -4.23 17.40 9.24
CA ARG A 82 -5.05 18.44 9.88
C ARG A 82 -6.03 19.06 8.89
N ALA A 83 -5.58 19.40 7.69
CA ALA A 83 -6.46 19.93 6.66
C ALA A 83 -7.56 18.91 6.31
N GLY A 84 -7.20 17.64 6.14
CA GLY A 84 -8.15 16.55 5.95
C GLY A 84 -9.17 16.43 7.09
N ALA A 85 -8.72 16.47 8.35
CA ALA A 85 -9.61 16.42 9.52
C ALA A 85 -10.58 17.61 9.58
N ILE A 86 -10.11 18.82 9.26
CA ILE A 86 -10.95 20.03 9.18
C ILE A 86 -11.98 19.91 8.05
N MET A 87 -11.58 19.44 6.87
CA MET A 87 -12.48 19.25 5.72
C MET A 87 -13.58 18.22 6.04
N ILE A 88 -13.24 17.13 6.74
CA ILE A 88 -14.22 16.15 7.23
C ILE A 88 -15.15 16.77 8.29
N PHE A 89 -14.58 17.47 9.28
CA PHE A 89 -15.34 18.13 10.35
C PHE A 89 -16.36 19.14 9.80
N CYS A 90 -15.97 19.93 8.81
CA CYS A 90 -16.81 20.91 8.15
C CYS A 90 -17.75 20.32 7.09
N GLY A 91 -17.75 18.99 6.91
CA GLY A 91 -18.63 18.29 5.97
C GLY A 91 -18.28 18.51 4.49
N LEU A 92 -17.06 18.96 4.20
CA LEU A 92 -16.53 19.16 2.84
C LEU A 92 -15.79 17.92 2.30
N SER A 93 -15.62 16.88 3.11
CA SER A 93 -15.04 15.60 2.70
C SER A 93 -15.69 14.43 3.44
N GLU A 94 -15.78 13.27 2.78
CA GLU A 94 -16.25 12.04 3.43
C GLU A 94 -15.15 11.47 4.33
N GLY A 95 -15.44 11.32 5.62
CA GLY A 95 -14.60 10.54 6.53
C GLY A 95 -14.74 9.03 6.31
N GLY A 96 -13.80 8.25 6.85
CA GLY A 96 -13.87 6.79 6.79
C GLY A 96 -15.17 6.24 7.38
N LYS A 97 -15.89 5.40 6.63
CA LYS A 97 -17.10 4.73 7.12
C LYS A 97 -16.69 3.56 8.01
N ALA A 98 -17.05 3.60 9.29
CA ALA A 98 -16.90 2.46 10.18
C ALA A 98 -17.76 1.29 9.64
N VAL A 99 -17.11 0.18 9.27
CA VAL A 99 -17.80 -1.03 8.80
C VAL A 99 -18.50 -1.67 10.00
N SER A 100 -19.81 -1.43 10.14
CA SER A 100 -20.62 -2.04 11.19
C SER A 100 -21.12 -3.42 10.75
N GLY A 101 -20.80 -4.46 11.51
CA GLY A 101 -21.42 -5.78 11.32
C GLY A 101 -20.65 -6.93 11.97
N GLY A 102 -21.23 -7.53 13.01
CA GLY A 102 -20.67 -8.63 13.82
C GLY A 102 -20.27 -9.93 13.08
N LYS A 103 -20.38 -10.00 11.76
CA LYS A 103 -19.73 -11.05 10.93
C LYS A 103 -18.21 -10.84 10.77
N GLN A 104 -17.72 -9.67 11.19
CA GLN A 104 -16.33 -9.25 11.11
C GLN A 104 -15.40 -9.96 12.10
N HIS A 105 -15.85 -10.56 13.21
CA HIS A 105 -14.90 -11.19 14.15
C HIS A 105 -14.32 -12.49 13.59
N PHE A 106 -15.16 -13.34 12.99
CA PHE A 106 -14.69 -14.55 12.33
C PHE A 106 -13.94 -14.22 11.03
N SER A 107 -14.42 -13.25 10.25
CA SER A 107 -13.73 -12.76 9.05
C SER A 107 -12.39 -12.09 9.38
N LYS A 108 -12.28 -11.28 10.44
CA LYS A 108 -11.02 -10.68 10.91
C LYS A 108 -10.10 -11.71 11.52
N LEU A 109 -10.62 -12.72 12.23
CA LEU A 109 -9.81 -13.81 12.77
C LEU A 109 -9.23 -14.65 11.64
N VAL A 110 -10.04 -15.06 10.67
CA VAL A 110 -9.56 -15.78 9.47
C VAL A 110 -8.59 -14.88 8.70
N LYS A 111 -8.93 -13.61 8.46
CA LYS A 111 -8.04 -12.65 7.78
C LYS A 111 -6.77 -12.37 8.58
N SER A 112 -6.77 -12.47 9.91
CA SER A 112 -5.59 -12.35 10.78
C SER A 112 -4.74 -13.61 10.80
N LEU A 113 -5.36 -14.78 10.63
CA LEU A 113 -4.69 -16.07 10.56
C LEU A 113 -4.15 -16.38 9.15
N THR A 114 -4.73 -15.76 8.12
CA THR A 114 -4.32 -15.91 6.71
C THR A 114 -3.70 -14.66 6.12
N ALA A 115 -3.68 -13.53 6.82
CA ALA A 115 -2.88 -12.39 6.41
C ALA A 115 -1.40 -12.80 6.52
N PRO A 116 -0.56 -12.43 5.56
CA PRO A 116 0.88 -12.51 5.75
C PRO A 116 1.23 -11.81 7.07
N LEU A 117 1.92 -12.51 7.96
CA LEU A 117 2.43 -11.95 9.23
C LEU A 117 3.40 -10.76 9.02
N ALA A 118 3.73 -10.44 7.78
CA ALA A 118 4.70 -9.41 7.40
C ALA A 118 4.12 -8.00 7.20
N TYR A 119 2.79 -7.83 7.09
CA TYR A 119 2.23 -6.49 6.94
C TYR A 119 2.04 -5.80 8.31
N GLY A 120 2.88 -4.80 8.58
CA GLY A 120 2.81 -3.99 9.82
C GLY A 120 3.74 -4.44 10.95
N SER A 121 4.93 -4.96 10.62
CA SER A 121 6.01 -5.18 11.59
C SER A 121 6.63 -3.86 12.07
N THR A 122 7.76 -3.92 12.77
CA THR A 122 8.55 -2.74 13.12
C THR A 122 8.96 -1.95 11.89
N ASP A 123 9.12 -0.64 12.06
CA ASP A 123 9.70 0.23 11.02
C ASP A 123 11.07 -0.30 10.60
N VAL A 124 11.31 -0.32 9.29
CA VAL A 124 12.55 -0.82 8.68
C VAL A 124 13.21 0.33 7.94
N ASP A 125 14.54 0.42 8.06
CA ASP A 125 15.32 1.39 7.33
C ASP A 125 15.46 0.98 5.86
N LEU A 126 14.99 1.85 4.96
CA LEU A 126 15.13 1.68 3.52
C LEU A 126 16.52 2.10 3.03
N ILE A 127 17.22 2.96 3.78
CA ILE A 127 18.47 3.60 3.39
C ILE A 127 19.63 2.81 3.97
N THR A 128 19.80 1.59 3.48
CA THR A 128 20.89 0.72 3.96
C THR A 128 22.25 1.16 3.41
N GLY A 129 23.31 1.02 4.23
CA GLY A 129 24.68 1.44 3.90
C GLY A 129 25.16 2.65 4.69
N THR A 130 26.39 3.10 4.41
CA THR A 130 26.96 4.28 5.08
C THR A 130 26.70 5.53 4.27
N GLU A 131 26.08 6.53 4.90
CA GLU A 131 25.92 7.88 4.34
C GLU A 131 27.00 8.80 4.90
N THR A 132 27.43 9.80 4.14
CA THR A 132 28.45 10.77 4.57
C THR A 132 27.92 12.20 4.46
N PHE A 133 27.93 12.93 5.57
CA PHE A 133 27.51 14.33 5.61
C PHE A 133 28.31 15.17 4.59
N PRO A 134 27.67 16.09 3.84
CA PRO A 134 26.28 16.57 3.99
C PRO A 134 25.21 15.78 3.21
N ASN A 135 25.59 14.76 2.44
CA ASN A 135 24.68 14.02 1.57
C ASN A 135 24.10 12.81 2.30
N VAL A 136 23.25 13.10 3.29
CA VAL A 136 22.63 12.13 4.23
C VAL A 136 21.09 12.20 4.21
N THR A 137 20.54 12.98 3.29
CA THR A 137 19.11 13.32 3.26
C THR A 137 18.40 12.55 2.16
N GLN A 138 17.26 11.98 2.53
CA GLN A 138 16.27 11.43 1.62
C GLN A 138 14.95 12.15 1.82
N SER A 139 14.18 12.27 0.74
CA SER A 139 12.87 12.91 0.76
C SER A 139 12.00 12.31 -0.32
N GLU A 140 10.69 12.43 -0.16
CA GLU A 140 9.70 11.88 -1.08
C GLU A 140 9.82 10.37 -1.22
N THR A 141 8.69 9.71 -1.43
CA THR A 141 8.70 8.25 -1.50
C THR A 141 7.54 7.76 -2.34
N PHE A 142 7.86 6.87 -3.27
CA PHE A 142 6.88 6.09 -4.01
C PHE A 142 7.09 4.62 -3.70
N THR A 143 6.05 3.94 -3.23
CA THR A 143 6.11 2.50 -2.92
C THR A 143 5.12 1.73 -3.77
N THR A 144 5.51 0.53 -4.16
CA THR A 144 4.61 -0.43 -4.82
C THR A 144 5.06 -1.85 -4.52
N ALA A 145 4.22 -2.82 -4.85
CA ALA A 145 4.49 -4.24 -4.63
C ALA A 145 4.14 -5.04 -5.88
N ASN A 146 4.80 -6.18 -6.05
CA ASN A 146 4.40 -7.15 -7.06
C ASN A 146 3.09 -7.84 -6.61
N PRO A 147 1.98 -7.68 -7.34
CA PRO A 147 0.70 -8.27 -6.98
C PRO A 147 0.66 -9.81 -7.11
N ASP A 148 1.60 -10.41 -7.85
CA ASP A 148 1.71 -11.86 -7.99
C ASP A 148 2.67 -12.47 -6.95
N ASN A 149 3.61 -11.69 -6.43
CA ASN A 149 4.49 -12.07 -5.34
C ASN A 149 4.55 -10.96 -4.29
N LEU A 150 3.68 -11.07 -3.28
CA LEU A 150 3.56 -10.08 -2.20
C LEU A 150 4.82 -9.93 -1.33
N LEU A 151 5.82 -10.80 -1.48
CA LEU A 151 7.12 -10.65 -0.82
C LEU A 151 8.00 -9.59 -1.49
N GLU A 152 7.73 -9.27 -2.76
CA GLU A 152 8.49 -8.27 -3.50
C GLU A 152 7.85 -6.90 -3.33
N ILE A 153 8.58 -6.02 -2.65
CA ILE A 153 8.18 -4.63 -2.39
C ILE A 153 9.31 -3.73 -2.85
N GLY A 154 8.96 -2.65 -3.55
CA GLY A 154 9.92 -1.62 -3.93
C GLY A 154 9.55 -0.27 -3.34
N ALA A 155 10.57 0.50 -2.99
CA ALA A 155 10.46 1.89 -2.57
C ALA A 155 11.47 2.74 -3.34
N ALA A 156 11.02 3.79 -4.00
CA ALA A 156 11.84 4.80 -4.65
C ALA A 156 11.74 6.13 -3.90
N TYR A 157 12.82 6.90 -3.84
CA TYR A 157 12.93 8.12 -3.04
C TYR A 157 14.00 9.05 -3.62
N ASN A 158 13.94 10.34 -3.29
CA ASN A 158 15.04 11.27 -3.57
C ASN A 158 16.21 10.91 -2.68
N ASP A 159 17.40 10.87 -3.27
CA ASP A 159 18.60 10.40 -2.58
C ASP A 159 19.75 11.38 -2.77
N SER A 160 20.11 12.13 -1.73
CA SER A 160 21.11 13.19 -1.85
C SER A 160 22.54 12.70 -2.10
N ARG A 161 22.83 11.39 -2.00
CA ARG A 161 24.19 10.83 -2.15
C ARG A 161 24.90 11.28 -3.42
N GLY A 162 24.17 11.43 -4.52
CA GLY A 162 24.68 11.73 -5.85
C GLY A 162 24.42 13.16 -6.33
N ARG A 163 23.97 14.05 -5.44
CA ARG A 163 23.63 15.45 -5.79
C ARG A 163 24.79 16.26 -6.38
N ASN A 164 26.03 15.93 -6.01
CA ASN A 164 27.24 16.61 -6.50
C ASN A 164 28.01 15.79 -7.54
N PHE A 165 27.44 14.70 -8.04
CA PHE A 165 28.06 13.89 -9.09
C PHE A 165 27.79 14.50 -10.47
N ASN A 166 28.61 14.11 -11.45
CA ASN A 166 28.40 14.41 -12.86
C ASN A 166 28.44 13.09 -13.66
N PRO A 167 27.31 12.60 -14.19
CA PRO A 167 25.98 13.19 -14.13
C PRO A 167 25.38 13.22 -12.71
N ILE A 168 24.45 14.14 -12.46
CA ILE A 168 23.77 14.28 -11.16
C ILE A 168 22.90 13.04 -10.88
N ASN A 169 22.77 12.64 -9.63
CA ASN A 169 21.99 11.46 -9.23
C ASN A 169 21.26 11.77 -7.91
N ILE A 170 20.07 12.36 -8.01
CA ILE A 170 19.17 12.59 -6.86
C ILE A 170 18.05 11.55 -6.87
N SER A 171 18.42 10.28 -6.87
CA SER A 171 17.46 9.19 -7.02
C SER A 171 17.97 7.95 -6.30
N GLY A 172 17.08 7.24 -5.64
CA GLY A 172 17.40 6.02 -4.92
C GLY A 172 16.22 5.08 -4.91
N ALA A 173 16.50 3.78 -4.84
CA ALA A 173 15.48 2.80 -4.63
C ALA A 173 16.01 1.65 -3.77
N SER A 174 15.09 1.02 -3.06
CA SER A 174 15.34 -0.15 -2.24
C SER A 174 14.27 -1.20 -2.47
N PHE A 175 14.69 -2.45 -2.53
CA PHE A 175 13.80 -3.58 -2.78
C PHE A 175 13.87 -4.61 -1.66
N SER A 176 12.70 -5.14 -1.33
CA SER A 176 12.51 -6.26 -0.40
C SER A 176 12.08 -7.48 -1.19
N THR A 177 12.54 -8.66 -0.76
CA THR A 177 12.12 -9.97 -1.27
C THR A 177 11.53 -10.85 -0.16
N ASP A 178 11.29 -10.27 1.02
CA ASP A 178 10.83 -10.95 2.24
C ASP A 178 9.58 -10.29 2.83
N GLY A 179 8.81 -9.57 2.02
CA GLY A 179 7.55 -8.95 2.42
C GLY A 179 7.72 -7.68 3.25
N GLY A 180 8.86 -7.01 3.09
CA GLY A 180 9.19 -5.74 3.74
C GLY A 180 9.92 -5.89 5.08
N ALA A 181 10.39 -7.09 5.44
CA ALA A 181 11.17 -7.30 6.65
C ALA A 181 12.59 -6.75 6.53
N THR A 182 13.18 -6.85 5.34
CA THR A 182 14.46 -6.22 5.00
C THR A 182 14.40 -5.57 3.63
N PHE A 183 15.23 -4.54 3.43
CA PHE A 183 15.36 -3.82 2.18
C PHE A 183 16.83 -3.70 1.77
N THR A 184 17.09 -3.93 0.49
CA THR A 184 18.41 -3.73 -0.12
C THR A 184 18.39 -2.47 -0.96
N ARG A 185 19.19 -1.47 -0.58
CA ARG A 185 19.36 -0.23 -1.34
C ARG A 185 20.19 -0.48 -2.59
N LEU A 186 19.68 -0.04 -3.74
CA LEU A 186 20.39 -0.14 -5.01
C LEU A 186 21.61 0.76 -5.01
N THR A 187 22.79 0.14 -5.11
CA THR A 187 24.07 0.84 -5.10
C THR A 187 25.02 0.15 -6.07
N LYS A 188 25.38 0.85 -7.16
CA LYS A 188 26.42 0.43 -8.11
C LYS A 188 27.79 0.44 -7.43
N ALA A 189 28.78 -0.20 -8.05
CA ALA A 189 30.16 -0.26 -7.53
C ALA A 189 30.82 1.13 -7.33
N ASN A 190 30.32 2.16 -8.01
CA ASN A 190 30.76 3.56 -7.84
C ASN A 190 30.10 4.27 -6.64
N GLY A 191 29.33 3.55 -5.83
CA GLY A 191 28.64 4.09 -4.65
C GLY A 191 27.33 4.84 -4.95
N GLN A 192 26.90 4.92 -6.21
CA GLN A 192 25.72 5.68 -6.63
C GLN A 192 24.53 4.76 -6.93
N SER A 193 23.34 5.35 -6.99
CA SER A 193 22.15 4.65 -7.50
C SER A 193 22.34 4.32 -8.99
N PRO A 194 21.53 3.41 -9.56
CA PRO A 194 21.63 3.09 -10.97
C PRO A 194 21.10 4.18 -11.91
N PHE A 195 20.40 5.19 -11.39
CA PHE A 195 19.68 6.18 -12.19
C PHE A 195 20.49 7.47 -12.36
N ASP A 196 21.10 7.64 -13.53
CA ASP A 196 21.99 8.75 -13.82
C ASP A 196 21.22 9.96 -14.41
N ASN A 197 21.71 11.17 -14.14
CA ASN A 197 21.15 12.45 -14.60
C ASN A 197 19.74 12.80 -14.11
N THR A 198 19.37 12.31 -12.92
CA THR A 198 18.03 12.48 -12.33
C THR A 198 18.00 13.54 -11.24
N PHE A 199 16.88 14.27 -11.12
CA PHE A 199 16.69 15.39 -10.19
C PHE A 199 15.76 15.10 -9.00
N GLY A 200 15.08 13.95 -8.98
CA GLY A 200 14.16 13.56 -7.91
C GLY A 200 12.78 13.18 -8.44
N ASP A 201 11.77 13.34 -7.59
CA ASP A 201 10.34 13.09 -7.79
C ASP A 201 10.03 11.64 -8.22
N PRO A 202 10.23 10.66 -7.33
CA PRO A 202 10.11 9.24 -7.68
C PRO A 202 8.69 8.86 -8.11
N VAL A 203 8.61 8.10 -9.19
CA VAL A 203 7.50 7.17 -9.44
C VAL A 203 8.06 5.75 -9.53
N LEU A 204 7.41 4.78 -8.90
CA LEU A 204 7.79 3.37 -8.98
C LEU A 204 6.58 2.49 -9.27
N LEU A 205 6.66 1.74 -10.37
CA LEU A 205 5.58 0.91 -10.88
C LEU A 205 6.07 -0.53 -11.09
N TYR A 206 5.15 -1.47 -10.93
CA TYR A 206 5.32 -2.85 -11.42
C TYR A 206 4.31 -3.09 -12.53
N ASN A 207 4.74 -3.67 -13.64
CA ASN A 207 3.86 -4.03 -14.75
C ASN A 207 3.71 -5.54 -14.83
N LYS A 208 2.54 -6.04 -14.42
CA LYS A 208 2.26 -7.47 -14.35
C LYS A 208 2.42 -8.23 -15.67
N PRO A 209 1.92 -7.75 -16.83
CA PRO A 209 2.07 -8.48 -18.09
C PRO A 209 3.52 -8.75 -18.50
N SER A 210 4.42 -7.81 -18.18
CA SER A 210 5.84 -7.92 -18.52
C SER A 210 6.71 -8.43 -17.37
N GLY A 211 6.17 -8.58 -16.15
CA GLY A 211 6.94 -8.94 -14.96
C GLY A 211 8.10 -7.96 -14.69
N THR A 212 7.91 -6.69 -15.03
CA THR A 212 8.98 -5.69 -15.06
C THR A 212 8.67 -4.54 -14.12
N TRP A 213 9.70 -4.09 -13.40
CA TRP A 213 9.70 -2.91 -12.55
C TRP A 213 10.13 -1.69 -13.35
N PHE A 214 9.51 -0.56 -13.05
CA PHE A 214 9.77 0.71 -13.71
C PHE A 214 9.92 1.81 -12.65
N THR A 215 10.97 2.60 -12.74
CA THR A 215 11.06 3.88 -12.03
C THR A 215 10.96 5.02 -13.02
N VAL A 216 10.35 6.13 -12.64
CA VAL A 216 10.39 7.39 -13.40
C VAL A 216 10.86 8.51 -12.49
N TRP A 217 11.58 9.46 -13.08
CA TRP A 217 12.22 10.58 -12.42
C TRP A 217 12.19 11.81 -13.33
N LEU A 218 12.31 13.00 -12.72
CA LEU A 218 12.80 14.17 -13.44
C LEU A 218 14.21 13.89 -13.96
N ASP A 219 14.42 14.01 -15.26
CA ASP A 219 15.63 13.54 -15.93
C ASP A 219 16.14 14.55 -16.97
N GLY A 220 17.41 14.93 -16.83
CA GLY A 220 18.06 15.87 -17.74
C GLY A 220 18.33 15.30 -19.14
N ALA A 221 18.37 13.98 -19.29
CA ALA A 221 18.57 13.32 -20.57
C ALA A 221 17.32 13.36 -21.46
N CYS A 222 16.14 13.66 -20.87
CA CYS A 222 14.85 13.68 -21.54
C CYS A 222 14.37 15.11 -21.82
N GLY A 223 15.21 15.95 -22.45
CA GLY A 223 14.85 17.32 -22.83
C GLY A 223 15.33 18.42 -21.87
N GLY A 224 16.15 18.09 -20.87
CA GLY A 224 16.75 19.01 -19.91
C GLY A 224 16.13 18.91 -18.51
N GLN A 225 14.83 18.69 -18.43
CA GLN A 225 14.09 18.29 -17.22
C GLN A 225 12.75 17.71 -17.68
N GLY A 226 12.80 16.55 -18.33
CA GLY A 226 11.60 15.79 -18.70
C GLY A 226 11.42 14.58 -17.80
N LEU A 227 10.68 13.58 -18.26
CA LEU A 227 10.45 12.34 -17.49
C LEU A 227 11.27 11.19 -18.07
N GLY A 228 12.30 10.79 -17.33
CA GLY A 228 13.16 9.66 -17.63
C GLY A 228 12.75 8.42 -16.85
N GLY A 229 12.63 7.30 -17.56
CA GLY A 229 12.28 6.01 -17.00
C GLY A 229 13.48 5.06 -16.95
N TYR A 230 13.47 4.15 -15.98
CA TYR A 230 14.35 2.98 -15.96
C TYR A 230 13.52 1.73 -15.75
N LYS A 231 13.90 0.63 -16.39
CA LYS A 231 13.20 -0.65 -16.27
C LYS A 231 14.13 -1.81 -15.93
N SER A 232 13.63 -2.77 -15.14
CA SER A 232 14.35 -4.00 -14.82
C SER A 232 13.38 -5.16 -14.49
N ALA A 233 13.75 -6.37 -14.89
CA ALA A 233 13.07 -7.61 -14.46
C ALA A 233 13.69 -8.22 -13.18
N THR A 234 14.85 -7.71 -12.74
CA THR A 234 15.59 -8.15 -11.56
C THR A 234 15.97 -6.90 -10.74
N PRO A 235 14.98 -6.20 -10.17
CA PRO A 235 15.16 -4.85 -9.64
C PRO A 235 16.24 -4.73 -8.56
N GLU A 236 16.51 -5.83 -7.84
CA GLU A 236 17.54 -5.93 -6.80
C GLU A 236 18.98 -5.85 -7.32
N ASP A 237 19.21 -6.14 -8.61
CA ASP A 237 20.52 -5.96 -9.23
C ASP A 237 20.66 -4.51 -9.71
N PRO A 238 21.54 -3.68 -9.11
CA PRO A 238 21.73 -2.30 -9.54
C PRO A 238 22.27 -2.17 -10.98
N ASN A 239 22.79 -3.23 -11.60
CA ASN A 239 23.30 -3.18 -12.98
C ASN A 239 22.26 -3.58 -14.03
N SER A 240 21.06 -4.00 -13.62
CA SER A 240 20.01 -4.51 -14.51
C SER A 240 19.12 -3.43 -15.12
N TRP A 241 19.24 -2.19 -14.66
CA TRP A 241 18.33 -1.09 -14.99
C TRP A 241 18.66 -0.46 -16.34
N THR A 242 17.66 -0.39 -17.22
CA THR A 242 17.79 0.18 -18.56
C THR A 242 17.01 1.47 -18.69
N HIS A 243 17.67 2.56 -19.09
CA HIS A 243 17.08 3.89 -19.28
C HIS A 243 16.20 3.99 -20.54
N PHE A 244 15.18 4.86 -20.48
CA PHE A 244 14.37 5.33 -21.61
C PHE A 244 13.73 6.68 -21.26
N CYS A 245 13.22 7.43 -22.24
CA CYS A 245 12.42 8.64 -21.98
C CYS A 245 10.93 8.36 -22.09
N VAL A 246 10.17 8.72 -21.06
CA VAL A 246 8.69 8.67 -21.04
C VAL A 246 8.14 9.90 -21.75
N PHE A 247 8.69 11.06 -21.42
CA PHE A 247 8.25 12.36 -21.90
C PHE A 247 9.46 13.29 -22.06
N ASN A 248 9.52 14.05 -23.16
CA ASN A 248 10.63 14.95 -23.45
C ASN A 248 10.19 16.41 -23.32
N GLU A 249 10.69 17.09 -22.29
CA GLU A 249 10.48 18.53 -22.07
C GLU A 249 11.59 19.13 -21.19
N GLY A 250 11.50 20.43 -20.91
CA GLY A 250 12.52 21.16 -20.13
C GLY A 250 12.05 21.68 -18.77
N SER A 251 10.83 21.33 -18.34
CA SER A 251 10.20 21.91 -17.15
C SER A 251 9.19 20.98 -16.47
N ALA A 252 9.36 19.66 -16.59
CA ALA A 252 8.55 18.69 -15.86
C ALA A 252 8.72 18.89 -14.36
N ASP A 253 7.66 18.65 -13.60
CA ASP A 253 7.65 18.77 -12.13
C ASP A 253 6.54 17.89 -11.56
N ARG A 254 6.81 17.19 -10.45
CA ARG A 254 5.84 16.42 -9.67
C ARG A 254 5.03 15.41 -10.45
N GLU A 255 5.70 14.44 -11.04
CA GLU A 255 5.03 13.28 -11.65
C GLU A 255 4.28 12.41 -10.63
N SER A 256 3.29 11.70 -11.15
CA SER A 256 2.62 10.61 -10.44
C SER A 256 2.50 9.43 -11.39
N GLY A 257 2.18 8.25 -10.90
CA GLY A 257 2.02 7.12 -11.78
C GLY A 257 1.11 6.04 -11.23
N TRP A 258 0.61 5.23 -12.15
CA TRP A 258 -0.20 4.06 -11.85
C TRP A 258 0.01 2.97 -12.90
N ALA A 259 0.08 1.71 -12.45
CA ALA A 259 0.04 0.55 -13.33
C ALA A 259 -1.24 -0.22 -13.07
N ASP A 260 -2.05 -0.41 -14.13
CA ASP A 260 -3.25 -1.22 -14.03
C ASP A 260 -2.88 -2.71 -14.10
N ASN A 261 -2.68 -3.29 -12.91
CA ASN A 261 -2.35 -4.71 -12.76
C ASN A 261 -3.57 -5.60 -12.51
N ASN A 262 -4.80 -5.09 -12.67
CA ASN A 262 -6.01 -5.88 -12.48
C ASN A 262 -6.38 -6.64 -13.76
N PRO A 263 -6.31 -7.99 -13.81
CA PRO A 263 -6.62 -8.76 -15.02
C PRO A 263 -8.08 -8.63 -15.50
N SER A 264 -8.98 -8.15 -14.64
CA SER A 264 -10.37 -7.87 -15.01
C SER A 264 -10.59 -6.48 -15.60
N SER A 265 -9.57 -5.61 -15.59
CA SER A 265 -9.67 -4.27 -16.17
C SER A 265 -9.59 -4.32 -17.70
N PRO A 266 -10.40 -3.52 -18.43
CA PRO A 266 -10.22 -3.34 -19.87
C PRO A 266 -8.90 -2.63 -20.23
N HIS A 267 -8.22 -2.05 -19.25
CA HIS A 267 -6.93 -1.36 -19.39
C HIS A 267 -5.78 -2.15 -18.75
N PHE A 268 -5.99 -3.43 -18.44
CA PHE A 268 -4.97 -4.30 -17.85
C PHE A 268 -3.65 -4.22 -18.63
N GLY A 269 -2.57 -3.90 -17.92
CA GLY A 269 -1.23 -3.75 -18.46
C GLY A 269 -0.84 -2.33 -18.85
N ASN A 270 -1.78 -1.40 -18.88
CA ASN A 270 -1.46 0.00 -19.11
C ASN A 270 -0.72 0.59 -17.91
N MET A 271 0.25 1.44 -18.20
CA MET A 271 0.90 2.32 -17.23
C MET A 271 0.57 3.76 -17.58
N TYR A 272 0.32 4.54 -16.54
CA TYR A 272 0.03 5.96 -16.59
C TYR A 272 1.12 6.65 -15.79
N VAL A 273 1.69 7.68 -16.39
CA VAL A 273 2.71 8.56 -15.82
C VAL A 273 2.35 9.97 -16.28
#